data_AF-A0A8T5S132-F1
#
_entry.id   AF-A0A8T5S132-F1
#
_cell.length_a   1.000
_cell.length_b   1.000
_cell.length_c   1.000
_cell.angle_alpha   90.00
_cell.angle_beta   90.00
_cell.angle_gamma   90.00
#
_symmetry.space_group_name_H-M   'P 1'
#
loop_
_entity.id
_entity.type
_entity.pdbx_description
1 polymer ?
#
loop_
_entity_poly.entity_id
_entity_poly.type
_entity_poly.pdbx_seq_one_letter_code
_entity_poly.pdbx_strand_id
1 'polypeptide(L)'
;MTEFLYWFLLMIFSYFIVLFCYMHFSYKKDWLNNLLGFSGLYLTFTVVIIVVLLMFQEVSLYINTIPIFSLAFGLPLLIIGAVILISTILLSIFKLVFNKKDFSRFWNSFEEKTKKRSKLRADTYRKIPHVLIFVGLLFIWYLGIIFVQDLSGSIIGMIPDENNMLDMFLTIITVPNSITTVLFSLGWFYYLLFFFFYGFSLVILANEFTRKAKIFGFPFNFLCKILLCDEEKRSYGTYLYFAIGQMVAALLTPPMVFLTILGLSSLADLATSQLGIRYGKNKIKWNNDKSWQGTIAGLVVCFIICLLFLGFYWALIFTLAFLVFDIFTNEPLNISDNLLIPIGCSIIFLLIRFFGNLDYYTIILNWF
;
A
#
# COMPACT_ATOMS: atom_id res chain seq x y z
N MET A 1 -8.44 17.90 25.76
CA MET A 1 -9.21 16.66 26.03
C MET A 1 -10.42 16.55 25.11
N THR A 2 -11.32 17.53 25.07
CA THR A 2 -12.52 17.50 24.21
C THR A 2 -12.20 17.36 22.72
N GLU A 3 -11.19 18.10 22.23
CA GLU A 3 -10.74 18.03 20.83
C GLU A 3 -10.27 16.62 20.42
N PHE A 4 -9.51 15.96 21.29
CA PHE A 4 -9.07 14.58 21.07
C PHE A 4 -10.28 13.64 20.89
N LEU A 5 -11.28 13.76 21.76
CA LEU A 5 -12.47 12.90 21.70
C LEU A 5 -13.22 13.06 20.37
N TYR A 6 -13.33 14.28 19.85
CA TYR A 6 -13.96 14.51 18.53
C TYR A 6 -13.19 13.83 17.41
N TRP A 7 -11.87 14.01 17.35
CA TRP A 7 -11.04 13.35 16.34
C TRP A 7 -11.09 11.83 16.47
N PHE A 8 -11.04 11.32 17.69
CA PHE A 8 -11.07 9.90 17.96
C PHE A 8 -12.39 9.24 17.53
N LEU A 9 -13.54 9.85 17.88
CA LEU A 9 -14.85 9.38 17.44
C LEU A 9 -15.02 9.47 15.92
N LEU A 10 -14.54 10.55 15.31
CA LEU A 10 -14.54 10.70 13.86
C LEU A 10 -13.77 9.56 13.18
N MET A 11 -12.57 9.23 13.69
CA MET A 11 -11.76 8.12 13.15
C MET A 11 -12.47 6.78 13.27
N ILE A 12 -12.95 6.41 14.46
CA ILE A 12 -13.64 5.13 14.68
C ILE A 12 -14.84 5.00 13.73
N PHE A 13 -15.68 6.03 13.67
CA PHE A 13 -16.86 6.02 12.82
C PHE A 13 -16.50 5.92 11.34
N SER A 14 -15.49 6.65 10.90
CA SER A 14 -15.02 6.61 9.51
C SER A 14 -14.43 5.25 9.15
N TYR A 15 -13.61 4.66 10.02
CA TYR A 15 -13.04 3.31 9.81
C TYR A 15 -14.13 2.24 9.73
N PHE A 16 -15.15 2.33 10.59
CA PHE A 16 -16.31 1.46 10.52
C PHE A 16 -17.03 1.57 9.17
N ILE A 17 -17.29 2.79 8.69
CA ILE A 17 -17.90 3.02 7.38
C ILE A 17 -17.03 2.44 6.26
N VAL A 18 -15.72 2.69 6.29
CA VAL A 18 -14.79 2.19 5.26
C VAL A 18 -14.82 0.66 5.20
N LEU A 19 -14.72 -0.01 6.35
CA LEU A 19 -14.78 -1.47 6.44
C LEU A 19 -16.14 -2.01 5.99
N PHE A 20 -17.24 -1.36 6.39
CA PHE A 20 -18.58 -1.73 5.95
C PHE A 20 -18.73 -1.60 4.43
N CYS A 21 -18.31 -0.47 3.84
CA CYS A 21 -18.34 -0.25 2.40
C CYS A 21 -17.47 -1.25 1.63
N TYR A 22 -16.28 -1.59 2.16
CA TYR A 22 -15.42 -2.61 1.58
C TYR A 22 -16.11 -3.97 1.54
N MET A 23 -16.80 -4.38 2.62
CA MET A 23 -17.54 -5.64 2.59
C MET A 23 -18.79 -5.58 1.71
N HIS A 24 -19.53 -4.48 1.76
CA HIS A 24 -20.78 -4.31 1.02
C HIS A 24 -20.59 -4.35 -0.49
N PHE A 25 -19.53 -3.71 -1.01
CA PHE A 25 -19.25 -3.66 -2.45
C PHE A 25 -18.32 -4.78 -2.96
N SER A 26 -17.93 -5.70 -2.08
CA SER A 26 -17.05 -6.82 -2.41
C SER A 26 -17.68 -7.79 -3.42
N TYR A 27 -16.86 -8.34 -4.31
CA TYR A 27 -17.31 -9.36 -5.25
C TYR A 27 -17.20 -10.75 -4.61
N LYS A 28 -18.34 -11.37 -4.26
CA LYS A 28 -18.39 -12.59 -3.45
C LYS A 28 -17.56 -13.77 -3.97
N LYS A 29 -17.37 -13.92 -5.29
CA LYS A 29 -16.56 -15.01 -5.84
C LYS A 29 -15.07 -14.84 -5.55
N ASP A 30 -14.63 -13.62 -5.26
CA ASP A 30 -13.25 -13.27 -4.96
C ASP A 30 -12.97 -13.28 -3.45
N TRP A 31 -13.42 -14.36 -2.79
CA TRP A 31 -13.54 -14.39 -1.33
C TRP A 31 -12.19 -14.25 -0.61
N LEU A 32 -11.12 -14.86 -1.13
CA LEU A 32 -9.79 -14.79 -0.51
C LEU A 32 -9.22 -13.37 -0.54
N ASN A 33 -9.31 -12.70 -1.69
CA ASN A 33 -8.88 -11.30 -1.80
C ASN A 33 -9.72 -10.37 -0.93
N ASN A 34 -11.03 -10.61 -0.85
CA ASN A 34 -11.88 -9.84 0.05
C ASN A 34 -11.49 -10.06 1.52
N LEU A 35 -11.25 -11.31 1.93
CA LEU A 35 -10.85 -11.64 3.29
C LEU A 35 -9.51 -11.00 3.64
N LEU A 36 -8.49 -11.16 2.78
CA LEU A 36 -7.16 -10.60 3.02
C LEU A 36 -7.17 -9.07 3.02
N GLY A 37 -7.84 -8.45 2.05
CA GLY A 37 -7.95 -6.99 2.00
C GLY A 37 -8.74 -6.42 3.17
N PHE A 38 -9.85 -7.05 3.58
CA PHE A 38 -10.59 -6.66 4.77
C PHE A 38 -9.75 -6.81 6.03
N SER A 39 -9.05 -7.95 6.18
CA SER A 39 -8.19 -8.22 7.34
C SER A 39 -7.04 -7.21 7.42
N GLY A 40 -6.44 -6.84 6.29
CA GLY A 40 -5.40 -5.81 6.23
C GLY A 40 -5.89 -4.42 6.67
N LEU A 41 -7.07 -4.01 6.18
CA LEU A 41 -7.70 -2.76 6.61
C LEU A 41 -8.06 -2.80 8.10
N TYR A 42 -8.71 -3.87 8.54
CA TYR A 42 -9.15 -4.05 9.92
C TYR A 42 -7.97 -4.03 10.89
N LEU A 43 -6.90 -4.77 10.59
CA LEU A 43 -5.66 -4.78 11.38
C LEU A 43 -5.09 -3.36 11.48
N THR A 44 -4.93 -2.68 10.35
CA THR A 44 -4.33 -1.34 10.32
C THR A 44 -5.14 -0.34 11.14
N PHE A 45 -6.46 -0.28 10.93
CA PHE A 45 -7.34 0.63 11.66
C PHE A 45 -7.38 0.32 13.15
N THR A 46 -7.37 -0.97 13.52
CA THR A 46 -7.32 -1.39 14.93
C THR A 46 -6.02 -0.96 15.59
N VAL A 47 -4.86 -1.19 14.95
CA VAL A 47 -3.56 -0.74 15.48
C VAL A 47 -3.53 0.77 15.63
N VAL A 48 -4.03 1.53 14.65
CA VAL A 48 -4.13 3.00 14.75
C VAL A 48 -5.00 3.43 15.93
N ILE A 49 -6.18 2.83 16.11
CA ILE A 49 -7.06 3.14 17.25
C ILE A 49 -6.36 2.85 18.59
N ILE A 50 -5.71 1.68 18.71
CA ILE A 50 -5.00 1.28 19.92
C ILE A 50 -3.85 2.25 20.22
N VAL A 51 -3.00 2.57 19.24
CA VAL A 51 -1.88 3.50 19.41
C VAL A 51 -2.38 4.87 19.86
N VAL A 52 -3.41 5.41 19.21
CA VAL A 52 -3.98 6.72 19.58
C VAL A 52 -4.58 6.70 20.99
N LEU A 53 -5.23 5.60 21.40
CA LEU A 53 -5.74 5.43 22.76
C LEU A 53 -4.61 5.38 23.80
N LEU A 54 -3.54 4.65 23.52
CA LEU A 54 -2.38 4.54 24.41
C LEU A 54 -1.62 5.85 24.51
N MET A 55 -1.49 6.60 23.41
CA MET A 55 -0.95 7.96 23.43
C MET A 55 -1.75 8.87 24.38
N PHE A 56 -3.07 8.75 24.38
CA PHE A 56 -3.95 9.51 25.27
C PHE A 56 -3.83 9.10 26.75
N GLN A 57 -3.15 8.01 27.10
CA GLN A 57 -2.86 7.71 28.50
C GLN A 57 -1.62 8.45 29.02
N GLU A 58 -0.79 8.96 28.12
CA GLU A 58 0.53 9.51 28.42
C GLU A 58 0.51 11.05 28.32
N VAL A 59 0.49 11.71 29.48
CA VAL A 59 0.29 13.17 29.60
C VAL A 59 1.38 13.96 28.84
N SER A 60 2.60 13.41 28.77
CA SER A 60 3.72 14.04 28.05
C SER A 60 3.45 14.23 26.55
N LEU A 61 2.54 13.45 25.96
CA LEU A 61 2.20 13.50 24.53
C LEU A 61 1.05 14.46 24.18
N TYR A 62 0.37 15.03 25.19
CA TYR A 62 -0.90 15.75 24.97
C TYR A 62 -0.76 17.05 24.18
N ILE A 63 0.33 17.78 24.39
CA ILE A 63 0.48 19.14 23.86
C ILE A 63 0.84 19.11 22.37
N ASN A 64 1.78 18.27 21.99
CA ASN A 64 2.35 18.27 20.63
C ASN A 64 1.94 17.03 19.83
N THR A 65 2.17 15.84 20.38
CA THR A 65 2.12 14.60 19.61
C THR A 65 0.68 14.17 19.30
N ILE A 66 -0.23 14.20 20.28
CA ILE A 66 -1.63 13.80 20.08
C ILE A 66 -2.34 14.66 19.02
N PRO A 67 -2.26 16.01 19.05
CA PRO A 67 -2.88 16.83 18.00
C PRO A 67 -2.33 16.52 16.61
N ILE A 68 -1.00 16.35 16.48
CA ILE A 68 -0.36 16.02 15.19
C ILE A 68 -0.88 14.68 14.65
N PHE A 69 -0.91 13.63 15.48
CA PHE A 69 -1.40 12.32 15.05
C PHE A 69 -2.90 12.33 14.75
N SER A 70 -3.69 13.03 15.56
CA SER A 70 -5.13 13.18 15.36
C SER A 70 -5.43 13.87 14.02
N LEU A 71 -4.66 14.90 13.68
CA LEU A 71 -4.72 15.55 12.37
C LEU A 71 -4.22 14.63 11.26
N ALA A 72 -3.09 13.94 11.43
CA ALA A 72 -2.52 13.06 10.41
C ALA A 72 -3.46 11.91 10.03
N PHE A 73 -4.21 11.35 10.98
CA PHE A 73 -5.19 10.30 10.70
C PHE A 73 -6.57 10.83 10.28
N GLY A 74 -7.05 11.89 10.94
CA GLY A 74 -8.40 12.41 10.74
C GLY A 74 -8.54 13.33 9.52
N LEU A 75 -7.54 14.16 9.22
CA LEU A 75 -7.60 15.12 8.12
C LEU A 75 -7.74 14.45 6.75
N PRO A 76 -7.02 13.37 6.41
CA PRO A 76 -7.24 12.66 5.15
C PRO A 76 -8.68 12.17 4.98
N LEU A 77 -9.30 11.66 6.06
CA LEU A 77 -10.69 11.20 6.03
C LEU A 77 -11.66 12.34 5.73
N LEU A 78 -11.49 13.50 6.38
CA LEU A 78 -12.30 14.70 6.13
C LEU A 78 -12.11 15.23 4.71
N ILE A 79 -10.86 15.34 4.24
CA ILE A 79 -10.55 15.82 2.89
C ILE A 79 -11.20 14.91 1.87
N ILE A 80 -11.07 13.60 2.01
CA ILE A 80 -11.65 12.62 1.08
C ILE A 80 -13.17 12.70 1.08
N GLY A 81 -13.79 12.77 2.26
CA GLY A 81 -15.24 12.96 2.39
C GLY A 81 -15.73 14.24 1.70
N ALA A 82 -15.04 15.35 1.91
CA ALA A 82 -15.33 16.62 1.26
C ALA A 82 -15.16 16.54 -0.27
N VAL A 83 -14.09 15.91 -0.77
CA VAL A 83 -13.84 15.73 -2.20
C VAL A 83 -14.95 14.88 -2.84
N ILE A 84 -15.40 13.81 -2.20
CA ILE A 84 -16.52 12.99 -2.70
C ILE A 84 -17.80 13.84 -2.75
N LEU A 85 -18.11 14.59 -1.69
CA LEU A 85 -19.31 15.42 -1.61
C LEU A 85 -19.31 16.48 -2.72
N ILE A 86 -18.24 17.27 -2.82
CA ILE A 86 -18.09 18.33 -3.83
C ILE A 86 -18.17 17.74 -5.24
N SER A 87 -17.44 16.65 -5.50
CA SER A 87 -17.44 15.99 -6.81
C SER A 87 -18.81 15.43 -7.18
N THR A 88 -19.56 14.93 -6.21
CA THR A 88 -20.93 14.43 -6.42
C THR A 88 -21.89 15.57 -6.77
N ILE A 89 -21.78 16.71 -6.07
CA ILE A 89 -22.57 17.92 -6.36
C ILE A 89 -22.26 18.43 -7.76
N LEU A 90 -20.97 18.60 -8.09
CA LEU A 90 -20.53 19.04 -9.42
C LEU A 90 -21.02 18.11 -10.53
N LEU A 91 -20.90 16.79 -10.34
CA LEU A 91 -21.39 15.80 -11.31
C LEU A 91 -22.92 15.89 -11.50
N SER A 92 -23.65 16.16 -10.42
CA SER A 92 -25.12 16.30 -10.44
C SER A 92 -25.53 17.57 -11.18
N ILE A 93 -24.89 18.70 -10.88
CA ILE A 93 -25.10 19.97 -11.60
C ILE A 93 -24.75 19.79 -13.09
N PHE A 94 -23.61 19.18 -13.40
CA PHE A 94 -23.20 18.94 -14.78
C PHE A 94 -24.22 18.09 -15.55
N LYS A 95 -24.77 17.03 -14.95
CA LYS A 95 -25.82 16.20 -15.57
C LYS A 95 -27.14 16.95 -15.78
N LEU A 96 -27.44 17.94 -14.94
CA LEU A 96 -28.61 18.79 -15.08
C LEU A 96 -28.44 19.83 -16.21
N VAL A 97 -27.25 20.42 -16.31
CA VAL A 97 -26.95 21.47 -17.31
C VAL A 97 -26.68 20.86 -18.69
N PHE A 98 -25.88 19.81 -18.75
CA PHE A 98 -25.45 19.17 -20.00
C PHE A 98 -26.17 17.83 -20.16
N ASN A 99 -27.10 17.76 -21.10
CA ASN A 99 -27.80 16.53 -21.46
C ASN A 99 -26.81 15.36 -21.66
N LYS A 100 -27.19 14.15 -21.23
CA LYS A 100 -26.31 12.94 -21.11
C LYS A 100 -25.50 12.53 -22.36
N LYS A 101 -25.77 13.09 -23.55
CA LYS A 101 -25.21 12.64 -24.83
C LYS A 101 -23.73 12.99 -25.03
N ASP A 102 -23.26 14.14 -24.57
CA ASP A 102 -21.87 14.57 -24.86
C ASP A 102 -20.84 13.79 -24.05
N PHE A 103 -21.16 13.48 -22.80
CA PHE A 103 -20.25 12.76 -21.91
C PHE A 103 -20.06 11.31 -22.35
N SER A 104 -21.10 10.62 -22.80
CA SER A 104 -21.00 9.22 -23.25
C SER A 104 -20.10 9.10 -24.49
N ARG A 105 -20.17 10.07 -25.42
CA ARG A 105 -19.33 10.08 -26.62
C ARG A 105 -17.84 10.20 -26.29
N PHE A 106 -17.49 11.07 -25.34
CA PHE A 106 -16.10 11.22 -24.88
C PHE A 106 -15.55 9.93 -24.27
N TRP A 107 -16.30 9.28 -23.36
CA TRP A 107 -15.87 8.03 -22.74
C TRP A 107 -15.73 6.88 -23.74
N ASN A 108 -16.68 6.76 -24.67
CA ASN A 108 -16.64 5.72 -25.69
C ASN A 108 -15.38 5.84 -26.57
N SER A 109 -14.99 7.08 -26.95
CA SER A 109 -13.76 7.33 -27.70
C SER A 109 -12.50 6.90 -26.92
N PHE A 110 -12.47 7.16 -25.61
CA PHE A 110 -11.38 6.71 -24.75
C PHE A 110 -11.33 5.18 -24.62
N GLU A 111 -12.48 4.53 -24.44
CA GLU A 111 -12.57 3.07 -24.32
C GLU A 111 -12.19 2.34 -25.62
N GLU A 112 -12.54 2.91 -26.78
CA GLU A 112 -12.06 2.40 -28.07
C GLU A 112 -10.54 2.50 -28.22
N LYS A 113 -9.94 3.60 -27.76
CA LYS A 113 -8.47 3.77 -27.79
C LYS A 113 -7.77 2.79 -26.85
N THR A 114 -8.35 2.46 -25.69
CA THR A 114 -7.76 1.49 -24.76
C THR A 114 -7.89 0.05 -25.28
N LYS A 115 -9.01 -0.31 -25.91
CA LYS A 115 -9.21 -1.65 -26.52
C LYS A 115 -8.23 -1.98 -27.65
N LYS A 116 -7.70 -0.97 -28.36
CA LYS A 116 -6.71 -1.16 -29.43
C LYS A 116 -5.28 -1.45 -28.94
N ARG A 117 -5.02 -1.48 -27.62
CA ARG A 117 -3.68 -1.68 -27.07
C ARG A 117 -3.28 -3.15 -27.12
N SER A 118 -2.00 -3.41 -27.43
CA SER A 118 -1.43 -4.76 -27.29
C SER A 118 -1.40 -5.17 -25.81
N LYS A 119 -1.50 -6.48 -25.53
CA LYS A 119 -1.42 -7.05 -24.17
C LYS A 119 -0.21 -6.53 -23.39
N LEU A 120 0.95 -6.46 -24.06
CA LEU A 120 2.19 -5.93 -23.50
C LEU A 120 2.08 -4.46 -23.06
N ARG A 121 1.54 -3.59 -23.92
CA ARG A 121 1.37 -2.17 -23.59
C ARG A 121 0.34 -2.00 -22.48
N ALA A 122 -0.79 -2.71 -22.54
CA ALA A 122 -1.82 -2.66 -21.51
C ALA A 122 -1.26 -3.03 -20.13
N ASP A 123 -0.49 -4.12 -20.04
CA ASP A 123 0.16 -4.52 -18.78
C ASP A 123 1.17 -3.47 -18.30
N THR A 124 1.97 -2.90 -19.21
CA THR A 124 2.92 -1.83 -18.88
C THR A 124 2.20 -0.62 -18.28
N TYR A 125 1.13 -0.13 -18.90
CA TYR A 125 0.36 1.02 -18.39
C TYR A 125 -0.26 0.75 -17.02
N ARG A 126 -0.67 -0.49 -16.75
CA ARG A 126 -1.23 -0.89 -15.45
C ARG A 126 -0.17 -0.86 -14.34
N LYS A 127 1.07 -1.26 -14.65
CA LYS A 127 2.17 -1.38 -13.66
C LYS A 127 3.05 -0.13 -13.52
N ILE A 128 3.06 0.77 -14.51
CA ILE A 128 3.81 2.06 -14.46
C ILE A 128 3.54 2.84 -13.17
N PRO A 129 2.29 3.02 -12.69
CA PRO A 129 2.04 3.73 -11.44
C PRO A 129 2.78 3.14 -10.24
N HIS A 130 2.88 1.81 -10.11
CA HIS A 130 3.63 1.17 -9.02
C HIS A 130 5.11 1.50 -9.08
N VAL A 131 5.70 1.47 -10.29
CA VAL A 131 7.11 1.84 -10.49
C VAL A 131 7.36 3.31 -10.21
N LEU A 132 6.46 4.20 -10.65
CA LEU A 132 6.57 5.64 -10.36
C LEU A 132 6.47 5.93 -8.86
N ILE A 133 5.61 5.22 -8.12
CA ILE A 133 5.53 5.33 -6.66
C ILE A 133 6.86 4.90 -6.02
N PHE A 134 7.43 3.77 -6.43
CA PHE A 134 8.71 3.29 -5.91
C PHE A 134 9.85 4.28 -6.17
N VAL A 135 10.05 4.68 -7.43
CA VAL A 135 11.12 5.63 -7.82
C VAL A 135 10.90 7.00 -7.17
N GLY A 136 9.66 7.47 -7.11
CA GLY A 136 9.30 8.73 -6.48
C GLY A 136 9.60 8.74 -4.98
N LEU A 137 9.32 7.64 -4.27
CA LEU A 137 9.65 7.52 -2.85
C LEU A 137 11.16 7.44 -2.60
N LEU A 138 11.93 6.78 -3.46
CA LEU A 138 13.40 6.82 -3.37
C LEU A 138 13.94 8.23 -3.56
N PHE A 139 13.37 8.99 -4.50
CA PHE A 139 13.75 10.38 -4.71
C PHE A 139 13.38 11.27 -3.52
N ILE A 140 12.17 11.12 -2.97
CA ILE A 140 11.73 11.85 -1.77
C ILE A 140 12.61 11.50 -0.58
N TRP A 141 12.94 10.23 -0.40
CA TRP A 141 13.83 9.76 0.65
C TRP A 141 15.22 10.39 0.53
N TYR A 142 15.81 10.38 -0.67
CA TYR A 142 17.10 11.00 -0.94
C TYR A 142 17.10 12.52 -0.65
N LEU A 143 16.09 13.24 -1.11
CA LEU A 143 15.93 14.66 -0.78
C LEU A 143 15.73 14.88 0.72
N GLY A 144 14.99 13.99 1.38
CA GLY A 144 14.79 14.01 2.82
C GLY A 144 16.09 13.84 3.61
N ILE A 145 16.98 12.95 3.16
CA ILE A 145 18.33 12.79 3.74
C ILE A 145 19.10 14.10 3.66
N ILE A 146 19.20 14.69 2.46
CA ILE A 146 19.94 15.94 2.25
C ILE A 146 19.37 17.04 3.14
N PHE A 147 18.05 17.22 3.12
CA PHE A 147 17.37 18.25 3.89
C PHE A 147 17.58 18.10 5.39
N VAL A 148 17.45 16.87 5.92
CA VAL A 148 17.66 16.62 7.35
C VAL A 148 19.13 16.83 7.71
N GLN A 149 20.06 16.28 6.94
CA GLN A 149 21.49 16.46 7.18
C GLN A 149 21.90 17.93 7.17
N ASP A 150 21.36 18.75 6.25
CA ASP A 150 21.62 20.18 6.15
C ASP A 150 21.07 20.96 7.35
N LEU A 151 19.92 20.55 7.90
CA LEU A 151 19.27 21.25 9.01
C LEU A 151 19.77 20.82 10.39
N SER A 152 19.95 19.53 10.63
CA SER A 152 20.31 18.97 11.93
C SER A 152 21.80 18.68 12.08
N GLY A 153 22.55 18.63 10.97
CA GLY A 153 23.92 18.15 10.94
C GLY A 153 24.07 16.63 11.10
N SER A 154 22.96 15.87 11.18
CA SER A 154 22.98 14.42 11.42
C SER A 154 21.71 13.72 10.94
N ILE A 155 21.87 12.56 10.30
CA ILE A 155 20.79 11.63 9.94
C ILE A 155 20.33 10.71 11.09
N ILE A 156 20.90 10.84 12.30
CA ILE A 156 20.52 10.02 13.46
C ILE A 156 19.02 10.19 13.74
N GLY A 157 18.32 9.07 13.97
CA GLY A 157 16.87 9.03 14.20
C GLY A 157 16.01 9.08 12.94
N MET A 158 16.61 9.08 11.75
CA MET A 158 15.86 8.91 10.49
C MET A 158 15.34 7.48 10.32
N ILE A 159 16.24 6.52 10.50
CA ILE A 159 15.98 5.09 10.40
C ILE A 159 15.96 4.56 11.83
N PRO A 160 15.02 3.67 12.18
CA PRO A 160 14.96 3.11 13.51
C PRO A 160 16.23 2.27 13.80
N ASP A 161 16.80 2.47 14.99
CA ASP A 161 17.93 1.66 15.47
C ASP A 161 17.48 0.23 15.81
N GLU A 162 16.26 0.08 16.34
CA GLU A 162 15.60 -1.21 16.56
C GLU A 162 14.68 -1.55 15.39
N ASN A 163 14.89 -2.71 14.79
CA ASN A 163 14.14 -3.16 13.62
C ASN A 163 13.16 -4.32 13.92
N ASN A 164 13.09 -4.78 15.18
CA ASN A 164 12.11 -5.77 15.63
C ASN A 164 10.74 -5.14 15.90
N MET A 165 9.99 -4.91 14.83
CA MET A 165 8.65 -4.31 14.90
C MET A 165 7.68 -5.09 15.79
N LEU A 166 7.75 -6.43 15.82
CA LEU A 166 6.85 -7.23 16.66
C LEU A 166 7.15 -7.03 18.15
N ASP A 167 8.42 -6.99 18.52
CA ASP A 167 8.84 -6.71 19.90
C ASP A 167 8.42 -5.29 20.35
N MET A 168 8.54 -4.31 19.45
CA MET A 168 8.03 -2.95 19.71
C MET A 168 6.51 -2.93 19.94
N PHE A 169 5.72 -3.64 19.12
CA PHE A 169 4.28 -3.77 19.34
C PHE A 169 3.94 -4.47 20.65
N LEU A 170 4.67 -5.53 21.00
CA LEU A 170 4.48 -6.22 22.28
C LEU A 170 4.87 -5.34 23.46
N THR A 171 5.93 -4.56 23.35
CA THR A 171 6.38 -3.60 24.36
C THR A 171 5.30 -2.57 24.64
N ILE A 172 4.68 -2.00 23.60
CA ILE A 172 3.55 -1.06 23.74
C ILE A 172 2.41 -1.66 24.58
N ILE A 173 2.13 -2.96 24.42
CA ILE A 173 1.00 -3.63 25.08
C ILE A 173 1.36 -4.11 26.49
N THR A 174 2.59 -4.56 26.71
CA THR A 174 3.00 -5.28 27.93
C THR A 174 3.74 -4.42 28.93
N VAL A 175 4.45 -3.38 28.48
CA VAL A 175 5.24 -2.50 29.33
C VAL A 175 4.49 -1.18 29.56
N PRO A 176 4.11 -0.86 30.81
CA PRO A 176 3.42 0.39 31.13
C PRO A 176 4.23 1.62 30.72
N ASN A 177 3.56 2.66 30.23
CA ASN A 177 4.16 3.95 29.84
C ASN A 177 5.29 3.84 28.79
N SER A 178 5.34 2.75 28.02
CA SER A 178 6.36 2.54 26.99
C SER A 178 6.06 3.25 25.67
N ILE A 179 4.84 3.74 25.48
CA ILE A 179 4.35 4.30 24.21
C ILE A 179 5.24 5.43 23.68
N THR A 180 5.71 6.33 24.56
CA THR A 180 6.61 7.43 24.18
C THR A 180 7.92 6.89 23.61
N THR A 181 8.57 5.97 24.33
CA THR A 181 9.84 5.35 23.90
C THR A 181 9.67 4.65 22.56
N VAL A 182 8.63 3.84 22.41
CA VAL A 182 8.42 3.09 21.17
C VAL A 182 8.11 4.03 20.01
N LEU A 183 7.21 5.01 20.18
CA LEU A 183 6.88 5.97 19.12
C LEU A 183 8.12 6.72 18.61
N PHE A 184 8.97 7.20 19.50
CA PHE A 184 10.16 7.95 19.08
C PHE A 184 11.29 7.04 18.56
N SER A 185 11.27 5.73 18.85
CA SER A 185 12.24 4.78 18.31
C SER A 185 12.01 4.41 16.83
N LEU A 186 10.80 4.57 16.30
CA LEU A 186 10.44 4.18 14.92
C LEU A 186 11.12 5.02 13.84
N GLY A 187 11.65 6.20 14.20
CA GLY A 187 12.25 7.15 13.28
C GLY A 187 11.22 7.87 12.39
N TRP A 188 11.56 9.08 11.93
CA TRP A 188 10.61 9.90 11.15
C TRP A 188 10.30 9.31 9.78
N PHE A 189 11.23 8.55 9.18
CA PHE A 189 11.03 8.00 7.84
C PHE A 189 9.97 6.89 7.83
N TYR A 190 9.82 6.14 8.92
CA TYR A 190 8.72 5.20 9.11
C TYR A 190 7.36 5.92 9.02
N TYR A 191 7.21 7.02 9.75
CA TYR A 191 5.96 7.79 9.74
C TYR A 191 5.65 8.37 8.37
N LEU A 192 6.66 8.89 7.65
CA LEU A 192 6.49 9.38 6.29
C LEU A 192 5.88 8.30 5.38
N LEU A 193 6.47 7.09 5.38
CA LEU A 193 6.03 5.98 4.54
C LEU A 193 4.63 5.50 4.94
N PHE A 194 4.41 5.30 6.24
CA PHE A 194 3.12 4.83 6.75
C PHE A 194 1.99 5.82 6.46
N PHE A 195 2.15 7.11 6.77
CA PHE A 195 1.12 8.10 6.51
C PHE A 195 0.89 8.32 5.01
N PHE A 196 1.93 8.24 4.18
CA PHE A 196 1.77 8.26 2.73
C PHE A 196 0.88 7.11 2.23
N PHE A 197 1.18 5.86 2.63
CA PHE A 197 0.38 4.71 2.19
C PHE A 197 -1.00 4.63 2.85
N TYR A 198 -1.15 5.13 4.08
CA TYR A 198 -2.46 5.32 4.71
C TYR A 198 -3.34 6.28 3.90
N GLY A 199 -2.83 7.48 3.61
CA GLY A 199 -3.56 8.46 2.80
C GLY A 199 -3.83 7.96 1.38
N PHE A 200 -2.83 7.36 0.73
CA PHE A 200 -2.97 6.75 -0.59
C PHE A 200 -4.04 5.67 -0.61
N SER A 201 -4.03 4.74 0.36
CA SER A 201 -5.03 3.67 0.48
C SER A 201 -6.44 4.24 0.64
N LEU A 202 -6.63 5.27 1.47
CA LEU A 202 -7.93 5.92 1.62
C LEU A 202 -8.42 6.58 0.33
N VAL A 203 -7.54 7.27 -0.41
CA VAL A 203 -7.89 7.88 -1.71
C VAL A 203 -8.30 6.81 -2.72
N ILE A 204 -7.57 5.69 -2.76
CA ILE A 204 -7.85 4.57 -3.66
C ILE A 204 -9.15 3.85 -3.27
N LEU A 205 -9.41 3.65 -1.98
CA LEU A 205 -10.67 3.13 -1.46
C LEU A 205 -11.84 4.01 -1.85
N ALA A 206 -11.73 5.33 -1.65
CA ALA A 206 -12.75 6.29 -2.03
C ALA A 206 -13.07 6.22 -3.52
N ASN A 207 -12.04 6.25 -4.37
CA ASN A 207 -12.17 6.11 -5.81
C ASN A 207 -12.91 4.81 -6.19
N GLU A 208 -12.56 3.70 -5.54
CA GLU A 208 -13.17 2.40 -5.82
C GLU A 208 -14.63 2.30 -5.34
N PHE A 209 -14.93 2.89 -4.18
CA PHE A 209 -16.29 2.95 -3.65
C PHE A 209 -17.18 3.80 -4.54
N THR A 210 -16.72 4.99 -4.98
CA THR A 210 -17.50 5.83 -5.88
C THR A 210 -17.71 5.17 -7.23
N ARG A 211 -16.71 4.45 -7.75
CA ARG A 211 -16.83 3.65 -8.98
C ARG A 211 -17.94 2.60 -8.87
N LYS A 212 -18.00 1.85 -7.77
CA LYS A 212 -18.98 0.77 -7.58
C LYS A 212 -20.37 1.28 -7.20
N ALA A 213 -20.47 2.32 -6.37
CA ALA A 213 -21.74 2.89 -5.93
C ALA A 213 -22.51 3.61 -7.06
N LYS A 214 -21.81 4.15 -8.07
CA LYS A 214 -22.35 4.89 -9.24
C LYS A 214 -23.12 6.18 -8.94
N ILE A 215 -23.62 6.35 -7.73
CA ILE A 215 -24.36 7.53 -7.25
C ILE A 215 -23.38 8.65 -6.90
N PHE A 216 -22.22 8.31 -6.32
CA PHE A 216 -21.20 9.26 -5.90
C PHE A 216 -20.19 9.56 -7.02
N GLY A 217 -19.70 10.80 -7.03
CA GLY A 217 -18.63 11.27 -7.90
C GLY A 217 -17.29 11.32 -7.17
N PHE A 218 -16.21 11.05 -7.91
CA PHE A 218 -14.84 11.28 -7.46
C PHE A 218 -13.97 11.68 -8.66
N PRO A 219 -13.00 12.61 -8.51
CA PRO A 219 -12.26 13.16 -9.65
C PRO A 219 -11.49 12.10 -10.43
N PHE A 220 -11.05 11.04 -9.76
CA PHE A 220 -10.19 10.00 -10.32
C PHE A 220 -10.92 8.77 -10.87
N ASN A 221 -12.27 8.75 -10.86
CA ASN A 221 -13.06 7.61 -11.35
C ASN A 221 -12.76 7.25 -12.83
N PHE A 222 -12.22 8.21 -13.60
CA PHE A 222 -11.81 7.96 -14.98
C PHE A 222 -10.58 7.08 -15.09
N LEU A 223 -9.66 7.12 -14.11
CA LEU A 223 -8.46 6.30 -14.12
C LEU A 223 -8.83 4.82 -14.11
N CYS A 224 -9.87 4.44 -13.36
CA CYS A 224 -10.37 3.07 -13.35
C CYS A 224 -10.81 2.57 -14.73
N LYS A 225 -11.38 3.46 -15.56
CA LYS A 225 -11.80 3.09 -16.93
C LYS A 225 -10.60 2.88 -17.87
N ILE A 226 -9.47 3.50 -17.56
CA ILE A 226 -8.24 3.42 -18.37
C ILE A 226 -7.33 2.28 -17.91
N LEU A 227 -7.26 2.05 -16.60
CA LEU A 227 -6.30 1.14 -15.97
C LEU A 227 -6.85 -0.27 -15.75
N LEU A 228 -8.16 -0.45 -15.52
CA LEU A 228 -8.74 -1.76 -15.24
C LEU A 228 -8.92 -2.61 -16.49
N CYS A 229 -8.53 -3.87 -16.39
CA CYS A 229 -8.90 -4.90 -17.35
C CYS A 229 -10.38 -5.33 -17.19
N ASP A 230 -10.94 -5.97 -18.21
CA ASP A 230 -12.37 -6.34 -18.22
C ASP A 230 -12.75 -7.32 -17.09
N GLU A 231 -11.83 -8.18 -16.68
CA GLU A 231 -11.96 -9.08 -15.54
C GLU A 231 -12.05 -8.31 -14.21
N GLU A 232 -11.17 -7.30 -14.02
CA GLU A 232 -11.06 -6.48 -12.82
C GLU A 232 -12.22 -5.48 -12.67
N LYS A 233 -12.98 -5.20 -13.74
CA LYS A 233 -14.16 -4.32 -13.68
C LYS A 233 -15.23 -4.85 -12.71
N ARG A 234 -15.32 -6.19 -12.54
CA ARG A 234 -16.29 -6.85 -11.67
C ARG A 234 -15.81 -6.95 -10.21
N SER A 235 -14.55 -7.30 -9.99
CA SER A 235 -13.93 -7.37 -8.66
C SER A 235 -13.42 -5.98 -8.21
N TYR A 236 -12.66 -5.94 -7.12
CA TYR A 236 -11.88 -4.77 -6.78
C TYR A 236 -10.66 -4.65 -7.70
N GLY A 237 -10.31 -3.41 -8.06
CA GLY A 237 -9.13 -3.15 -8.89
C GLY A 237 -7.84 -3.62 -8.22
N THR A 238 -6.90 -4.15 -9.01
CA THR A 238 -5.57 -4.57 -8.52
C THR A 238 -4.79 -3.43 -7.86
N TYR A 239 -5.03 -2.18 -8.26
CA TYR A 239 -4.47 -1.00 -7.59
C TYR A 239 -4.97 -0.83 -6.14
N LEU A 240 -6.18 -1.27 -5.81
CA LEU A 240 -6.70 -1.22 -4.43
C LEU A 240 -6.01 -2.27 -3.58
N TYR A 241 -5.87 -3.47 -4.12
CA TYR A 241 -5.09 -4.55 -3.51
C TYR A 241 -3.66 -4.14 -3.24
N PHE A 242 -3.02 -3.47 -4.20
CA PHE A 242 -1.70 -2.88 -4.02
C PHE A 242 -1.66 -1.85 -2.88
N ALA A 243 -2.60 -0.90 -2.88
CA ALA A 243 -2.64 0.14 -1.85
C ALA A 243 -2.83 -0.43 -0.43
N ILE A 244 -3.74 -1.40 -0.26
CA ILE A 244 -3.96 -2.09 1.02
C ILE A 244 -2.73 -2.90 1.42
N GLY A 245 -2.17 -3.69 0.50
CA GLY A 245 -0.99 -4.52 0.77
C GLY A 245 0.20 -3.67 1.23
N GLN A 246 0.48 -2.57 0.52
CA GLN A 246 1.58 -1.68 0.87
C GLN A 246 1.32 -0.90 2.17
N MET A 247 0.07 -0.51 2.46
CA MET A 247 -0.27 0.11 3.75
C MET A 247 -0.01 -0.84 4.93
N VAL A 248 -0.38 -2.12 4.79
CA VAL A 248 -0.07 -3.14 5.80
C VAL A 248 1.44 -3.36 5.92
N ALA A 249 2.17 -3.42 4.80
CA ALA A 249 3.62 -3.58 4.84
C ALA A 249 4.31 -2.38 5.51
N ALA A 250 3.87 -1.16 5.23
CA ALA A 250 4.39 0.06 5.85
C ALA A 250 4.13 0.11 7.36
N LEU A 251 3.04 -0.49 7.83
CA LEU A 251 2.73 -0.61 9.26
C LEU A 251 3.61 -1.66 9.95
N LEU A 252 3.83 -2.79 9.29
CA LEU A 252 4.43 -3.98 9.93
C LEU A 252 5.95 -4.06 9.82
N THR A 253 6.58 -3.23 8.98
CA THR A 253 8.00 -3.38 8.67
C THR A 253 8.76 -2.06 8.80
N PRO A 254 10.06 -2.12 9.16
CA PRO A 254 10.89 -0.93 9.17
C PRO A 254 11.12 -0.40 7.74
N PRO A 255 11.52 0.87 7.57
CA PRO A 255 11.54 1.53 6.27
C PRO A 255 12.28 0.79 5.14
N MET A 256 13.44 0.19 5.42
CA MET A 256 14.23 -0.51 4.38
C MET A 256 13.58 -1.81 3.91
N VAL A 257 12.93 -2.53 4.83
CA VAL A 257 12.16 -3.72 4.50
C VAL A 257 10.92 -3.32 3.70
N PHE A 258 10.25 -2.25 4.10
CA PHE A 258 9.12 -1.72 3.35
C PHE A 258 9.50 -1.34 1.91
N LEU A 259 10.58 -0.57 1.73
CA LEU A 259 11.06 -0.20 0.39
C LEU A 259 11.44 -1.42 -0.45
N THR A 260 12.00 -2.46 0.17
CA THR A 260 12.26 -3.75 -0.49
C THR A 260 10.96 -4.36 -1.00
N ILE A 261 9.96 -4.49 -0.14
CA ILE A 261 8.64 -5.04 -0.47
C ILE A 261 7.96 -4.24 -1.59
N LEU A 262 8.02 -2.92 -1.52
CA LEU A 262 7.51 -2.03 -2.55
C LEU A 262 8.24 -2.24 -3.88
N GLY A 263 9.57 -2.39 -3.85
CA GLY A 263 10.39 -2.72 -5.01
C GLY A 263 10.03 -4.08 -5.63
N LEU A 264 9.75 -5.08 -4.81
CA LEU A 264 9.27 -6.40 -5.25
C LEU A 264 7.93 -6.29 -5.97
N SER A 265 6.95 -5.62 -5.37
CA SER A 265 5.61 -5.45 -5.95
C SER A 265 5.55 -4.48 -7.13
N SER A 266 6.64 -3.77 -7.44
CA SER A 266 6.70 -2.83 -8.55
C SER A 266 7.64 -3.31 -9.65
N LEU A 267 8.94 -3.37 -9.39
CA LEU A 267 9.97 -3.69 -10.37
C LEU A 267 10.08 -5.19 -10.65
N ALA A 268 10.11 -6.03 -9.61
CA ALA A 268 10.22 -7.47 -9.81
C ALA A 268 8.95 -8.02 -10.48
N ASP A 269 7.77 -7.61 -10.02
CA ASP A 269 6.49 -7.94 -10.65
C ASP A 269 6.38 -7.45 -12.11
N LEU A 270 6.86 -6.24 -12.41
CA LEU A 270 6.94 -5.75 -13.80
C LEU A 270 7.90 -6.59 -14.64
N ALA A 271 9.08 -6.94 -14.12
CA ALA A 271 10.03 -7.79 -14.84
C ALA A 271 9.44 -9.17 -15.14
N THR A 272 8.76 -9.77 -14.16
CA THR A 272 8.05 -11.05 -14.31
C THR A 272 7.06 -11.00 -15.46
N SER A 273 6.15 -10.01 -15.47
CA SER A 273 5.11 -9.95 -16.50
C SER A 273 5.66 -9.57 -17.86
N GLN A 274 6.58 -8.60 -17.95
CA GLN A 274 7.11 -8.14 -19.23
C GLN A 274 7.93 -9.22 -19.94
N LEU A 275 8.78 -9.93 -19.21
CA LEU A 275 9.59 -11.01 -19.78
C LEU A 275 8.75 -12.27 -19.99
N GLY A 276 7.76 -12.53 -19.15
CA GLY A 276 6.81 -13.62 -19.37
C GLY A 276 5.93 -13.42 -20.61
N ILE A 277 5.45 -12.20 -20.87
CA ILE A 277 4.65 -11.89 -22.07
C ILE A 277 5.50 -11.97 -23.34
N ARG A 278 6.76 -11.51 -23.31
CA ARG A 278 7.64 -11.47 -24.50
C ARG A 278 8.32 -12.79 -24.81
N TYR A 279 8.78 -13.52 -23.79
CA TYR A 279 9.67 -14.67 -23.93
C TYR A 279 9.17 -15.94 -23.24
N GLY A 280 8.00 -15.89 -22.59
CA GLY A 280 7.44 -16.98 -21.78
C GLY A 280 6.90 -18.16 -22.57
N LYS A 281 7.81 -18.96 -23.14
CA LYS A 281 7.49 -20.19 -23.89
C LYS A 281 7.09 -21.34 -22.96
N ASN A 282 7.75 -21.46 -21.80
CA ASN A 282 7.53 -22.56 -20.87
C ASN A 282 6.56 -22.12 -19.78
N LYS A 283 5.31 -22.53 -19.90
CA LYS A 283 4.25 -22.21 -18.93
C LYS A 283 4.40 -23.00 -17.64
N ILE A 284 3.92 -22.43 -16.54
CA ILE A 284 3.81 -23.14 -15.27
C ILE A 284 2.64 -24.12 -15.39
N LYS A 285 2.85 -25.38 -15.00
CA LYS A 285 1.92 -26.50 -15.30
C LYS A 285 0.47 -26.26 -14.88
N TRP A 286 0.27 -25.54 -13.77
CA TRP A 286 -1.05 -25.23 -13.20
C TRP A 286 -1.46 -23.76 -13.37
N ASN A 287 -0.64 -22.94 -14.05
CA ASN A 287 -0.92 -21.52 -14.25
C ASN A 287 -0.42 -21.11 -15.64
N ASN A 288 -1.31 -21.13 -16.63
CA ASN A 288 -0.97 -20.89 -18.03
C ASN A 288 -0.66 -19.41 -18.33
N ASP A 289 -1.06 -18.50 -17.46
CA ASP A 289 -0.77 -17.08 -17.58
C ASP A 289 0.67 -16.75 -17.14
N LYS A 290 1.26 -17.60 -16.30
CA LYS A 290 2.64 -17.46 -15.84
C LYS A 290 3.61 -18.36 -16.61
N SER A 291 4.87 -17.94 -16.64
CA SER A 291 5.93 -18.65 -17.36
C SER A 291 7.21 -18.65 -16.55
N TRP A 292 7.99 -19.72 -16.65
CA TRP A 292 9.26 -19.86 -15.94
C TRP A 292 10.24 -18.75 -16.32
N GLN A 293 10.28 -18.31 -17.59
CA GLN A 293 11.14 -17.21 -18.02
C GLN A 293 10.80 -15.89 -17.31
N GLY A 294 9.51 -15.59 -17.18
CA GLY A 294 9.03 -14.43 -16.42
C GLY A 294 9.44 -14.54 -14.95
N THR A 295 9.08 -15.64 -14.30
CA THR A 295 9.39 -15.87 -12.88
C THR A 295 10.89 -15.76 -12.59
N ILE A 296 11.76 -16.40 -13.39
CA ILE A 296 13.23 -16.31 -13.22
C ILE A 296 13.71 -14.86 -13.31
N ALA A 297 13.18 -14.08 -14.24
CA ALA A 297 13.59 -12.69 -14.35
C ALA A 297 13.11 -11.84 -13.16
N GLY A 298 11.89 -12.10 -12.68
CA GLY A 298 11.40 -11.54 -11.42
C GLY A 298 12.30 -11.87 -10.24
N LEU A 299 12.75 -13.13 -10.13
CA LEU A 299 13.68 -13.55 -9.07
C LEU A 299 15.01 -12.82 -9.12
N VAL A 300 15.59 -12.62 -10.30
CA VAL A 300 16.85 -11.87 -10.44
C VAL A 300 16.67 -10.43 -9.98
N VAL A 301 15.60 -9.76 -10.40
CA VAL A 301 15.31 -8.38 -9.97
C VAL A 301 15.01 -8.31 -8.48
N CYS A 302 14.23 -9.25 -7.96
CA CYS A 302 13.92 -9.40 -6.53
C CYS A 302 15.20 -9.55 -5.71
N PHE A 303 16.10 -10.45 -6.10
CA PHE A 303 17.37 -10.68 -5.42
C PHE A 303 18.23 -9.42 -5.40
N ILE A 304 18.35 -8.71 -6.53
CA ILE A 304 19.12 -7.47 -6.61
C ILE A 304 18.54 -6.40 -5.67
N ILE A 305 17.23 -6.18 -5.70
CA ILE A 305 16.56 -5.20 -4.83
C ILE A 305 16.80 -5.56 -3.37
N CYS A 306 16.51 -6.80 -2.97
CA CYS A 306 16.69 -7.23 -1.59
C CYS A 306 18.16 -7.16 -1.15
N LEU A 307 19.11 -7.47 -2.03
CA LEU A 307 20.53 -7.37 -1.73
C LEU A 307 20.92 -5.93 -1.39
N LEU A 308 20.42 -4.95 -2.15
CA LEU A 308 20.70 -3.54 -1.94
C LEU A 308 20.12 -3.01 -0.62
N PHE A 309 18.90 -3.41 -0.27
CA PHE A 309 18.19 -2.85 0.89
C PHE A 309 18.36 -3.66 2.19
N LEU A 310 18.54 -4.98 2.13
CA LEU A 310 18.54 -5.86 3.30
C LEU A 310 19.78 -6.75 3.42
N GLY A 311 20.60 -6.81 2.37
CA GLY A 311 21.80 -7.65 2.33
C GLY A 311 21.51 -9.09 1.93
N PHE A 312 22.56 -9.90 1.93
CA PHE A 312 22.58 -11.19 1.23
C PHE A 312 21.60 -12.24 1.79
N TYR A 313 21.54 -12.43 3.12
CA TYR A 313 20.69 -13.45 3.73
C TYR A 313 19.20 -13.18 3.51
N TRP A 314 18.77 -11.94 3.73
CA TRP A 314 17.40 -11.51 3.44
C TRP A 314 17.08 -11.56 1.96
N ALA A 315 18.05 -11.28 1.07
CA ALA A 315 17.86 -11.44 -0.37
C ALA A 315 17.51 -12.87 -0.76
N LEU A 316 18.16 -13.88 -0.19
CA LEU A 316 17.81 -15.28 -0.43
C LEU A 316 16.41 -15.61 0.09
N ILE A 317 16.08 -15.19 1.31
CA ILE A 317 14.78 -15.46 1.94
C ILE A 317 13.64 -14.84 1.13
N PHE A 318 13.73 -13.55 0.80
CA PHE A 318 12.68 -12.83 0.08
C PHE A 318 12.57 -13.27 -1.39
N THR A 319 13.68 -13.66 -2.02
CA THR A 319 13.63 -14.24 -3.36
C THR A 319 12.88 -15.57 -3.35
N LEU A 320 13.11 -16.42 -2.35
CA LEU A 320 12.37 -17.67 -2.19
C LEU A 320 10.89 -17.41 -1.87
N ALA A 321 10.59 -16.45 -0.99
CA ALA A 321 9.21 -16.05 -0.70
C ALA A 321 8.49 -15.53 -1.96
N PHE A 322 9.15 -14.66 -2.72
CA PHE A 322 8.63 -14.16 -4.00
C PHE A 322 8.40 -15.28 -5.00
N LEU A 323 9.30 -16.28 -5.10
CA LEU A 323 9.10 -17.46 -5.95
C LEU A 323 7.80 -18.19 -5.60
N VAL A 324 7.59 -18.45 -4.31
CA VAL A 324 6.40 -19.16 -3.82
C VAL A 324 5.15 -18.32 -4.12
N PHE A 325 5.15 -17.03 -3.77
CA PHE A 325 3.99 -16.18 -4.03
C PHE A 325 3.71 -16.01 -5.53
N ASP A 326 4.73 -15.84 -6.36
CA ASP A 326 4.55 -15.73 -7.80
C ASP A 326 3.97 -17.02 -8.39
N ILE A 327 4.49 -18.18 -8.03
CA ILE A 327 4.05 -19.45 -8.65
C ILE A 327 2.63 -19.86 -8.21
N PHE A 328 2.20 -19.49 -7.00
CA PHE A 328 0.91 -19.95 -6.44
C PHE A 328 -0.23 -18.92 -6.52
N THR A 329 0.06 -17.65 -6.84
CA THR A 329 -0.97 -16.61 -7.02
C THR A 329 -1.74 -16.75 -8.34
N ASN A 330 -2.96 -16.23 -8.35
CA ASN A 330 -4.02 -16.44 -9.36
C ASN A 330 -4.46 -17.90 -9.49
N GLU A 331 -3.53 -18.83 -9.70
CA GLU A 331 -3.76 -20.28 -9.74
C GLU A 331 -2.60 -21.02 -9.05
N PRO A 332 -2.87 -21.94 -8.10
CA PRO A 332 -4.19 -22.42 -7.66
C PRO A 332 -4.85 -21.52 -6.60
N LEU A 333 -4.11 -20.60 -5.98
CA LEU A 333 -4.68 -19.67 -4.99
C LEU A 333 -5.19 -18.45 -5.73
N ASN A 334 -6.51 -18.28 -5.81
CA ASN A 334 -7.15 -17.10 -6.38
C ASN A 334 -6.97 -15.88 -5.45
N ILE A 335 -5.73 -15.43 -5.31
CA ILE A 335 -5.25 -14.32 -4.50
C ILE A 335 -4.39 -13.44 -5.40
N SER A 336 -4.61 -12.13 -5.33
CA SER A 336 -3.78 -11.15 -6.00
C SER A 336 -2.40 -11.09 -5.35
N ASP A 337 -1.39 -11.22 -6.18
CA ASP A 337 0.01 -10.86 -5.92
C ASP A 337 0.19 -9.51 -5.20
N ASN A 338 -0.60 -8.49 -5.58
CA ASN A 338 -0.56 -7.15 -4.99
C ASN A 338 -1.00 -7.09 -3.52
N LEU A 339 -1.72 -8.10 -3.02
CA LEU A 339 -2.01 -8.28 -1.60
C LEU A 339 -1.03 -9.27 -0.96
N LEU A 340 -0.82 -10.43 -1.60
CA LEU A 340 -0.09 -11.52 -1.00
C LEU A 340 1.39 -11.20 -0.80
N ILE A 341 2.04 -10.59 -1.80
CA ILE A 341 3.48 -10.31 -1.71
C ILE A 341 3.77 -9.30 -0.58
N PRO A 342 3.08 -8.14 -0.47
CA PRO A 342 3.36 -7.22 0.61
C PRO A 342 3.07 -7.79 2.00
N ILE A 343 1.91 -8.41 2.19
CA ILE A 343 1.50 -8.94 3.49
C ILE A 343 2.36 -10.15 3.86
N GLY A 344 2.56 -11.08 2.93
CA GLY A 344 3.33 -12.30 3.12
C GLY A 344 4.79 -12.01 3.45
N CYS A 345 5.45 -11.12 2.70
CA CYS A 345 6.84 -10.74 3.01
C CYS A 345 6.96 -10.03 4.35
N SER A 346 5.97 -9.19 4.71
CA SER A 346 5.94 -8.52 6.02
C SER A 346 5.85 -9.52 7.17
N ILE A 347 4.96 -10.52 7.05
CA ILE A 347 4.81 -11.58 8.06
C ILE A 347 6.08 -12.42 8.16
N ILE A 348 6.69 -12.80 7.02
CA ILE A 348 7.95 -13.54 7.00
C ILE A 348 9.06 -12.76 7.72
N PHE A 349 9.19 -11.46 7.42
CA PHE A 349 10.14 -10.60 8.11
C PHE A 349 9.90 -10.56 9.62
N LEU A 350 8.65 -10.28 10.05
CA LEU A 350 8.29 -10.23 11.46
C LEU A 350 8.63 -11.51 12.21
N LEU A 351 8.27 -12.67 11.66
CA LEU A 351 8.49 -13.96 12.32
C LEU A 351 9.99 -14.30 12.40
N ILE A 352 10.73 -14.11 11.32
CA ILE A 352 12.17 -14.41 11.29
C ILE A 352 12.93 -13.44 12.20
N ARG A 353 12.60 -12.15 12.18
CA ARG A 353 13.23 -11.15 13.05
C ARG A 353 12.92 -11.44 14.52
N PHE A 354 11.68 -11.75 14.86
CA PHE A 354 11.27 -12.01 16.24
C PHE A 354 11.85 -13.30 16.82
N PHE A 355 11.73 -14.43 16.12
CA PHE A 355 12.19 -15.73 16.64
C PHE A 355 13.66 -16.05 16.33
N GLY A 356 14.16 -15.55 15.19
CA GLY A 356 15.50 -15.85 14.71
C GLY A 356 16.53 -14.75 14.99
N ASN A 357 16.10 -13.56 15.45
CA ASN A 357 16.95 -12.40 15.72
C ASN A 357 17.90 -12.08 14.54
N LEU A 358 17.45 -12.33 13.31
CA LEU A 358 18.25 -12.11 12.10
C LEU A 358 18.16 -10.63 11.71
N ASP A 359 19.26 -9.89 11.90
CA ASP A 359 19.34 -8.51 11.46
C ASP A 359 19.54 -8.39 9.95
N TYR A 360 19.22 -7.23 9.39
CA TYR A 360 19.51 -6.88 8.00
C TYR A 360 20.61 -5.84 7.93
N TYR A 361 21.32 -5.83 6.80
CA TYR A 361 22.37 -4.85 6.52
C TYR A 361 22.09 -4.14 5.22
N THR A 362 21.91 -2.83 5.29
CA THR A 362 21.47 -2.01 4.16
C THR A 362 22.67 -1.50 3.37
N ILE A 363 22.99 -2.13 2.23
CA ILE A 363 24.10 -1.71 1.37
C ILE A 363 23.89 -0.29 0.83
N ILE A 364 22.66 0.05 0.46
CA ILE A 364 22.32 1.35 -0.14
C ILE A 364 22.58 2.54 0.81
N LEU A 365 22.61 2.31 2.13
CA LEU A 365 22.93 3.37 3.09
C LEU A 365 24.41 3.75 3.07
N ASN A 366 25.31 2.86 2.64
CA ASN A 366 26.73 3.19 2.52
C ASN A 366 27.05 4.06 1.29
N TRP A 367 26.05 4.36 0.46
CA TRP A 367 26.21 5.22 -0.72
C TRP A 367 25.99 6.71 -0.39
N PHE A 368 25.48 6.99 0.81
CA PHE A 368 25.27 8.32 1.36
C PHE A 368 26.21 8.49 2.56
#